data_AF-A0A7X1XJ45-F1
#
_entry.id   AF-A0A7X1XJ45-F1
#
_cell.length_a   1.000
_cell.length_b   1.000
_cell.length_c   1.000
_cell.angle_alpha   90.00
_cell.angle_beta   90.00
_cell.angle_gamma   90.00
#
_symmetry.space_group_name_H-M   'P 1'
#
loop_
_entity.id
_entity.type
_entity.pdbx_description
1 polymer ?
#
loop_
_entity_poly.entity_id
_entity_poly.type
_entity_poly.pdbx_seq_one_letter_code
_entity_poly.pdbx_strand_id
1 'polypeptide(L)'
;MRLALYFYKWCGKLLVTNNEITMKKIITALLTTLTLGVAQAEYIMKLPLQADQGGTLPQGSINIAPMSQPEEWLPISPAYTLWTNAGQTYDCTNWTPDPSTITVGQTFTQTANDCKQDQTRSRQDREQETTTLAVRDTGLPVTENQTITTIATRDTVGTLETWIAITPTYTAWVNSGAVYECTNWTPDPSTIAIGQPFTQTATDCKQDQTRSRQNREQETTTLDIRNVGTATEESQTIQTSLTKTEIGTKITKTCRYNAISDNAYNLGGGSADYFYTWDGAFIGYASGANPLILGGYKYTYSVFREKIVSQYFWANYYEICREPI
;
A
#
# COMPACT_ATOMS: atom_id res chain seq x y z
N MET A 1 24.34 -10.66 -20.54
CA MET A 1 25.29 -11.49 -19.78
C MET A 1 24.72 -11.62 -18.36
N ARG A 2 24.11 -12.69 -17.87
CA ARG A 2 23.85 -14.06 -18.34
C ARG A 2 22.36 -14.38 -18.19
N LEU A 3 21.79 -14.92 -19.27
CA LEU A 3 20.59 -15.77 -19.32
C LEU A 3 20.90 -17.16 -18.74
N ALA A 4 19.82 -17.89 -18.36
CA ALA A 4 19.65 -19.35 -18.23
C ALA A 4 19.10 -19.75 -16.84
N LEU A 5 18.17 -20.69 -16.65
CA LEU A 5 17.47 -21.63 -17.55
C LEU A 5 16.29 -22.23 -16.76
N TYR A 6 15.13 -22.33 -17.40
CA TYR A 6 14.07 -23.29 -17.06
C TYR A 6 14.59 -24.72 -17.24
N PHE A 7 14.29 -25.65 -16.33
CA PHE A 7 14.12 -27.07 -16.68
C PHE A 7 13.14 -27.79 -15.74
N TYR A 8 12.14 -28.40 -16.38
CA TYR A 8 11.24 -29.43 -15.89
C TYR A 8 11.97 -30.58 -15.19
N LYS A 9 11.39 -31.13 -14.11
CA LYS A 9 11.46 -32.58 -13.88
C LYS A 9 10.24 -33.11 -13.12
N TRP A 10 9.49 -33.89 -13.87
CA TRP A 10 8.38 -34.76 -13.49
C TRP A 10 8.93 -36.14 -13.09
N CYS A 11 8.14 -36.89 -12.32
CA CYS A 11 8.14 -38.35 -12.10
C CYS A 11 8.68 -38.89 -10.75
N GLY A 12 7.83 -39.70 -10.10
CA GLY A 12 8.13 -40.60 -8.98
C GLY A 12 7.08 -40.54 -7.85
N LYS A 13 5.78 -40.78 -8.11
CA LYS A 13 5.14 -42.10 -7.99
C LYS A 13 5.54 -42.88 -6.72
N LEU A 14 4.76 -42.74 -5.64
CA LEU A 14 4.51 -43.86 -4.73
C LEU A 14 3.01 -43.94 -4.43
N LEU A 15 2.49 -45.13 -4.67
CA LEU A 15 1.11 -45.54 -4.55
C LEU A 15 0.58 -45.36 -3.12
N VAL A 16 -0.51 -44.62 -2.97
CA VAL A 16 -1.50 -44.90 -1.93
C VAL A 16 -2.85 -45.01 -2.61
N THR A 17 -3.47 -46.13 -2.32
CA THR A 17 -4.56 -46.79 -3.02
C THR A 17 -5.90 -46.07 -2.88
N ASN A 18 -6.58 -45.98 -4.03
CA ASN A 18 -8.00 -45.81 -4.29
C ASN A 18 -8.93 -46.02 -3.07
N ASN A 19 -9.67 -44.97 -2.71
CA ASN A 19 -11.01 -45.10 -2.15
C ASN A 19 -11.98 -44.30 -3.04
N GLU A 20 -12.11 -44.76 -4.28
CA GLU A 20 -13.33 -44.53 -5.05
C GLU A 20 -14.44 -45.33 -4.36
N ILE A 21 -15.35 -44.65 -3.67
CA ILE A 21 -16.63 -45.25 -3.28
C ILE A 21 -17.50 -45.28 -4.54
N THR A 22 -17.13 -46.18 -5.46
CA THR A 22 -18.05 -46.73 -6.46
C THR A 22 -19.18 -47.40 -5.72
N MET A 23 -20.33 -46.73 -5.66
CA MET A 23 -21.59 -47.30 -5.22
C MET A 23 -21.93 -48.44 -6.20
N LYS A 24 -21.53 -49.66 -5.84
CA LYS A 24 -21.93 -50.88 -6.54
C LYS A 24 -23.46 -50.87 -6.62
N LYS A 25 -23.98 -50.77 -7.84
CA LYS A 25 -25.33 -51.22 -8.17
C LYS A 25 -25.38 -52.72 -7.94
N ILE A 26 -25.61 -53.12 -6.69
CA ILE A 26 -25.98 -54.49 -6.36
C ILE A 26 -27.49 -54.57 -6.61
N ILE A 27 -27.84 -54.93 -7.84
CA ILE A 27 -29.14 -55.53 -8.13
C ILE A 27 -29.05 -56.95 -7.55
N THR A 28 -29.28 -57.09 -6.25
CA THR A 28 -29.67 -58.40 -5.69
C THR A 28 -31.18 -58.50 -5.83
N ALA A 29 -31.61 -58.97 -7.00
CA ALA A 29 -32.89 -59.64 -7.10
C ALA A 29 -32.77 -60.98 -6.35
N LEU A 30 -32.84 -60.93 -5.02
CA LEU A 30 -33.16 -62.09 -4.21
C LEU A 30 -34.68 -62.22 -4.26
N LEU A 31 -35.15 -62.79 -5.38
CA LEU A 31 -36.47 -63.40 -5.44
C LEU A 31 -36.39 -64.64 -4.56
N THR A 32 -36.51 -64.47 -3.25
CA THR A 32 -36.92 -65.56 -2.38
C THR A 32 -38.35 -65.89 -2.77
N THR A 33 -38.50 -66.82 -3.70
CA THR A 33 -39.72 -67.60 -3.85
C THR A 33 -39.96 -68.30 -2.52
N LEU A 34 -40.66 -67.63 -1.62
CA LEU A 34 -41.29 -68.26 -0.48
C LEU A 34 -42.44 -69.08 -1.09
N THR A 35 -42.13 -70.31 -1.50
CA THR A 35 -43.16 -71.31 -1.70
C THR A 35 -43.76 -71.54 -0.34
N LEU A 36 -44.88 -70.86 -0.06
CA LEU A 36 -45.79 -71.24 0.99
C LEU A 36 -46.19 -72.69 0.70
N GLY A 37 -45.50 -73.62 1.37
CA GLY A 37 -45.98 -74.97 1.51
C GLY A 37 -47.32 -74.86 2.21
N VAL A 38 -48.39 -74.95 1.44
CA VAL A 38 -49.71 -75.22 1.99
C VAL A 38 -49.63 -76.61 2.62
N ALA A 39 -49.26 -76.64 3.90
CA ALA A 39 -49.60 -77.76 4.75
C ALA A 39 -51.13 -77.76 4.82
N GLN A 40 -51.77 -78.53 3.95
CA GLN A 40 -53.15 -78.92 4.19
C GLN A 40 -53.12 -79.74 5.47
N ALA A 41 -53.50 -79.12 6.58
CA ALA A 41 -53.82 -79.86 7.78
C ALA A 41 -55.09 -80.65 7.46
N GLU A 42 -54.96 -81.96 7.25
CA GLU A 42 -56.10 -82.86 7.24
C GLU A 42 -56.64 -82.93 8.67
N TYR A 43 -57.66 -82.13 8.96
CA TYR A 43 -58.38 -82.21 10.23
C TYR A 43 -59.37 -83.37 10.15
N ILE A 44 -59.10 -84.47 10.86
CA ILE A 44 -60.09 -85.54 11.05
C ILE A 44 -61.04 -85.09 12.17
N MET A 45 -62.21 -84.55 11.81
CA MET A 45 -63.28 -84.27 12.75
C MET A 45 -63.98 -85.58 13.13
N LYS A 46 -63.72 -86.09 14.34
CA LYS A 46 -64.42 -87.26 14.88
C LYS A 46 -65.73 -86.81 15.53
N LEU A 47 -66.86 -87.05 14.87
CA LEU A 47 -68.19 -86.90 15.46
C LEU A 47 -68.51 -88.18 16.25
N PRO A 48 -68.64 -88.15 17.59
CA PRO A 48 -69.07 -89.32 18.34
C PRO A 48 -70.56 -89.56 18.06
N LEU A 49 -70.89 -90.69 17.43
CA LEU A 49 -72.26 -91.16 17.29
C LEU A 49 -72.65 -91.91 18.58
N GLN A 50 -73.76 -91.51 19.20
CA GLN A 50 -74.38 -92.25 20.31
C GLN A 50 -74.88 -93.61 19.75
N ALA A 51 -74.39 -94.71 20.33
CA ALA A 51 -74.30 -96.02 19.68
C ALA A 51 -75.59 -96.87 19.71
N ASP A 52 -76.76 -96.28 19.87
CA ASP A 52 -78.01 -97.01 20.12
C ASP A 52 -79.21 -96.60 19.23
N GLN A 53 -78.98 -95.79 18.20
CA GLN A 53 -79.97 -95.48 17.15
C GLN A 53 -79.32 -95.41 15.75
N GLY A 54 -78.64 -96.48 15.33
CA GLY A 54 -77.95 -96.58 14.03
C GLY A 54 -78.91 -96.68 12.85
N GLY A 55 -79.40 -95.56 12.34
CA GLY A 55 -80.00 -95.43 11.02
C GLY A 55 -79.00 -94.95 9.97
N THR A 56 -79.16 -95.34 8.71
CA THR A 56 -78.40 -94.79 7.58
C THR A 56 -78.60 -93.27 7.51
N LEU A 57 -77.52 -92.51 7.66
CA LEU A 57 -77.51 -91.07 7.37
C LEU A 57 -77.93 -90.86 5.91
N PRO A 58 -78.96 -90.05 5.62
CA PRO A 58 -79.35 -89.72 4.26
C PRO A 58 -78.16 -89.12 3.50
N GLN A 59 -77.96 -89.58 2.27
CA GLN A 59 -76.92 -89.09 1.38
C GLN A 59 -77.06 -87.56 1.25
N GLY A 60 -76.05 -86.81 1.69
CA GLY A 60 -76.05 -85.33 1.70
C GLY A 60 -76.33 -84.63 3.03
N SER A 61 -76.38 -85.35 4.16
CA SER A 61 -76.73 -84.78 5.48
C SER A 61 -75.63 -84.00 6.22
N ILE A 62 -74.39 -83.98 5.71
CA ILE A 62 -73.30 -83.15 6.26
C ILE A 62 -73.12 -81.93 5.37
N ASN A 63 -73.70 -80.80 5.78
CA ASN A 63 -73.46 -79.50 5.18
C ASN A 63 -72.35 -78.80 6.00
N ILE A 64 -71.10 -78.90 5.55
CA ILE A 64 -70.04 -78.01 6.04
C ILE A 64 -70.24 -76.68 5.33
N ALA A 65 -71.05 -75.80 5.92
CA ALA A 65 -71.09 -74.42 5.48
C ALA A 65 -69.73 -73.80 5.85
N PRO A 66 -69.00 -73.17 4.91
CA PRO A 66 -67.89 -72.33 5.31
C PRO A 66 -68.43 -71.29 6.28
N MET A 67 -67.84 -71.16 7.47
CA MET A 67 -68.04 -69.97 8.29
C MET A 67 -67.46 -68.81 7.49
N SER A 68 -68.27 -68.21 6.62
CA SER A 68 -67.98 -66.91 6.04
C SER A 68 -68.20 -65.85 7.11
N GLN A 69 -67.36 -65.87 8.14
CA GLN A 69 -67.14 -64.67 8.94
C GLN A 69 -66.62 -63.63 7.92
N PRO A 70 -67.31 -62.51 7.70
CA PRO A 70 -66.80 -61.49 6.80
C PRO A 70 -65.44 -61.06 7.33
N GLU A 71 -64.43 -61.10 6.47
CA GLU A 71 -63.08 -60.69 6.81
C GLU A 71 -63.12 -59.22 7.24
N GLU A 72 -62.96 -58.96 8.54
CA GLU A 72 -63.07 -57.62 9.11
C GLU A 72 -61.67 -57.08 9.36
N TRP A 73 -61.32 -56.02 8.64
CA TRP A 73 -60.04 -55.33 8.74
C TRP A 73 -60.24 -54.01 9.47
N LEU A 74 -59.59 -53.85 10.62
CA LEU A 74 -59.66 -52.63 11.42
C LEU A 74 -58.36 -51.82 11.29
N PRO A 75 -58.43 -50.48 11.23
CA PRO A 75 -57.24 -49.64 11.20
C PRO A 75 -56.37 -49.82 12.46
N ILE A 76 -55.05 -49.91 12.26
CA ILE A 76 -54.06 -49.94 13.35
C ILE A 76 -53.04 -48.82 13.18
N SER A 77 -52.14 -48.66 14.16
CA SER A 77 -51.09 -47.65 14.12
C SER A 77 -50.24 -47.73 12.84
N PRO A 78 -50.10 -46.62 12.08
CA PRO A 78 -49.29 -46.58 10.88
C PRO A 78 -47.82 -46.94 11.15
N ALA A 79 -47.14 -47.46 10.13
CA ALA A 79 -45.69 -47.61 10.16
C ALA A 79 -45.02 -46.33 9.63
N TYR A 80 -43.93 -45.92 10.27
CA TYR A 80 -43.16 -44.73 9.89
C TYR A 80 -41.71 -45.09 9.58
N THR A 81 -41.15 -44.49 8.52
CA THR A 81 -39.70 -44.43 8.37
C THR A 81 -39.11 -43.38 9.31
N LEU A 82 -37.79 -43.44 9.51
CA LEU A 82 -37.07 -42.34 10.13
C LEU A 82 -37.16 -41.08 9.25
N TRP A 83 -37.08 -39.92 9.89
CA TRP A 83 -36.90 -38.66 9.18
C TRP A 83 -35.53 -38.65 8.49
N THR A 84 -35.51 -38.21 7.25
CA THR A 84 -34.29 -38.07 6.44
C THR A 84 -34.22 -36.65 5.87
N ASN A 85 -33.01 -36.09 5.82
CA ASN A 85 -32.82 -34.73 5.31
C ASN A 85 -33.17 -34.67 3.82
N ALA A 86 -33.95 -33.66 3.44
CA ALA A 86 -34.24 -33.31 2.06
C ALA A 86 -33.55 -31.99 1.72
N GLY A 87 -32.68 -32.01 0.71
CA GLY A 87 -31.92 -30.83 0.29
C GLY A 87 -30.78 -30.45 1.25
N GLN A 88 -30.24 -29.25 1.03
CA GLN A 88 -29.18 -28.65 1.83
C GLN A 88 -29.75 -27.74 2.91
N THR A 89 -29.00 -27.53 3.98
CA THR A 89 -29.28 -26.50 4.98
C THR A 89 -29.36 -25.12 4.35
N TYR A 90 -30.34 -24.29 4.77
CA TYR A 90 -30.58 -22.96 4.21
C TYR A 90 -31.00 -21.94 5.29
N ASP A 91 -31.21 -20.68 4.91
CA ASP A 91 -31.67 -19.58 5.78
C ASP A 91 -30.89 -19.38 7.09
N CYS A 92 -29.56 -19.56 7.05
CA CYS A 92 -28.66 -19.25 8.16
C CYS A 92 -28.33 -17.76 8.22
N THR A 93 -28.70 -17.05 9.29
CA THR A 93 -28.49 -15.59 9.37
C THR A 93 -27.55 -15.15 10.49
N ASN A 94 -27.43 -15.92 11.58
CA ASN A 94 -26.73 -15.48 12.79
C ASN A 94 -25.28 -15.99 12.93
N TRP A 95 -24.52 -15.94 11.85
CA TRP A 95 -23.12 -16.36 11.83
C TRP A 95 -22.25 -15.60 12.83
N THR A 96 -21.66 -16.33 13.77
CA THR A 96 -20.76 -15.79 14.81
C THR A 96 -19.49 -16.63 14.93
N PRO A 97 -18.31 -16.04 15.22
CA PRO A 97 -18.00 -14.61 15.44
C PRO A 97 -18.11 -13.73 14.18
N ASP A 98 -18.25 -12.42 14.34
CA ASP A 98 -18.25 -11.47 13.20
C ASP A 98 -16.81 -11.30 12.65
N PRO A 99 -16.58 -11.34 11.32
CA PRO A 99 -15.24 -11.20 10.75
C PRO A 99 -14.53 -9.89 11.13
N SER A 100 -15.28 -8.81 11.37
CA SER A 100 -14.75 -7.52 11.82
C SER A 100 -14.19 -7.54 13.25
N THR A 101 -14.39 -8.64 13.99
CA THR A 101 -13.81 -8.83 15.34
C THR A 101 -12.53 -9.67 15.33
N ILE A 102 -12.21 -10.29 14.20
CA ILE A 102 -11.08 -11.20 14.06
C ILE A 102 -10.02 -10.54 13.18
N THR A 103 -8.75 -10.63 13.59
CA THR A 103 -7.61 -10.03 12.91
C THR A 103 -7.59 -10.38 11.41
N VAL A 104 -7.29 -9.39 10.58
CA VAL A 104 -7.26 -9.53 9.12
C VAL A 104 -6.42 -10.72 8.67
N GLY A 105 -6.97 -11.55 7.77
CA GLY A 105 -6.29 -12.72 7.23
C GLY A 105 -6.20 -13.93 8.16
N GLN A 106 -6.56 -13.81 9.44
CA GLN A 106 -6.67 -14.96 10.33
C GLN A 106 -7.89 -15.81 9.94
N THR A 107 -7.68 -17.10 9.68
CA THR A 107 -8.75 -18.05 9.41
C THR A 107 -9.49 -18.42 10.68
N PHE A 108 -10.81 -18.44 10.65
CA PHE A 108 -11.64 -18.90 11.77
C PHE A 108 -12.96 -19.51 11.28
N THR A 109 -13.59 -20.32 12.13
CA THR A 109 -14.87 -20.98 11.84
C THR A 109 -16.02 -20.16 12.44
N GLN A 110 -17.00 -19.81 11.62
CA GLN A 110 -18.28 -19.27 12.06
C GLN A 110 -19.29 -20.39 12.28
N THR A 111 -20.17 -20.19 13.26
CA THR A 111 -21.32 -21.05 13.54
C THR A 111 -22.59 -20.24 13.43
N ALA A 112 -23.60 -20.76 12.73
CA ALA A 112 -24.97 -20.29 12.78
C ALA A 112 -25.86 -21.37 13.41
N ASN A 113 -26.79 -20.98 14.27
CA ASN A 113 -27.68 -21.90 15.01
C ASN A 113 -29.16 -21.71 14.67
N ASP A 114 -29.47 -20.88 13.68
CA ASP A 114 -30.82 -20.55 13.21
C ASP A 114 -31.20 -21.21 11.88
N CYS A 115 -30.26 -21.93 11.27
CA CYS A 115 -30.40 -22.56 9.97
C CYS A 115 -31.61 -23.49 9.89
N LYS A 116 -32.18 -23.62 8.70
CA LYS A 116 -33.32 -24.50 8.42
C LYS A 116 -32.89 -25.74 7.64
N GLN A 117 -33.49 -26.87 7.98
CA GLN A 117 -33.32 -28.13 7.27
C GLN A 117 -34.69 -28.79 7.10
N ASP A 118 -35.07 -29.02 5.85
CA ASP A 118 -36.24 -29.81 5.53
C ASP A 118 -35.95 -31.29 5.71
N GLN A 119 -36.92 -32.02 6.24
CA GLN A 119 -36.86 -33.45 6.42
C GLN A 119 -38.12 -34.10 5.86
N THR A 120 -37.97 -35.32 5.36
CA THR A 120 -39.06 -36.13 4.85
C THR A 120 -39.07 -37.51 5.49
N ARG A 121 -40.26 -38.07 5.67
CA ARG A 121 -40.46 -39.47 6.04
C ARG A 121 -41.67 -40.04 5.31
N SER A 122 -41.73 -41.37 5.24
CA SER A 122 -42.87 -42.09 4.69
C SER A 122 -43.72 -42.66 5.82
N ARG A 123 -45.05 -42.48 5.71
CA ARG A 123 -46.06 -43.07 6.59
C ARG A 123 -46.89 -44.07 5.80
N GLN A 124 -46.93 -45.32 6.26
CA GLN A 124 -47.73 -46.39 5.68
C GLN A 124 -48.91 -46.71 6.60
N ASP A 125 -50.13 -46.46 6.11
CA ASP A 125 -51.36 -46.88 6.78
C ASP A 125 -51.49 -48.39 6.74
N ARG A 126 -52.00 -48.97 7.84
CA ARG A 126 -52.11 -50.42 8.01
C ARG A 126 -53.43 -50.80 8.65
N GLU A 127 -53.92 -51.95 8.26
CA GLU A 127 -55.06 -52.60 8.88
C GLU A 127 -54.64 -53.96 9.42
N GLN A 128 -55.38 -54.42 10.42
CA GLN A 128 -55.22 -55.75 11.00
C GLN A 128 -56.54 -56.49 10.97
N GLU A 129 -56.49 -57.75 10.55
CA GLU A 129 -57.66 -58.62 10.53
C GLU A 129 -57.96 -59.12 11.95
N THR A 130 -59.25 -59.13 12.33
CA THR A 130 -59.68 -59.31 13.72
C THR A 130 -59.54 -60.73 14.25
N THR A 131 -59.44 -61.75 13.38
CA THR A 131 -59.45 -63.18 13.77
C THR A 131 -58.06 -63.82 13.73
N THR A 132 -57.30 -63.55 12.68
CA THR A 132 -55.98 -64.11 12.33
C THR A 132 -54.83 -63.21 12.73
N LEU A 133 -55.11 -61.94 13.03
CA LEU A 133 -54.12 -60.89 13.34
C LEU A 133 -53.12 -60.63 12.21
N ALA A 134 -53.46 -61.03 10.97
CA ALA A 134 -52.68 -60.67 9.80
C ALA A 134 -52.70 -59.14 9.63
N VAL A 135 -51.56 -58.56 9.24
CA VAL A 135 -51.40 -57.12 8.98
C VAL A 135 -51.18 -56.90 7.49
N ARG A 136 -51.85 -55.90 6.94
CA ARG A 136 -51.63 -55.46 5.55
C ARG A 136 -51.47 -53.95 5.47
N ASP A 137 -50.82 -53.52 4.40
CA ASP A 137 -50.71 -52.11 4.04
C ASP A 137 -51.98 -51.65 3.32
N THR A 138 -52.48 -50.47 3.71
CA THR A 138 -53.65 -49.84 3.10
C THR A 138 -53.22 -48.65 2.26
N GLY A 139 -53.50 -48.70 0.96
CA GLY A 139 -53.16 -47.63 0.03
C GLY A 139 -51.66 -47.48 -0.21
N LEU A 140 -51.29 -46.36 -0.85
CA LEU A 140 -49.89 -46.01 -1.10
C LEU A 140 -49.29 -45.27 0.11
N PRO A 141 -47.99 -45.43 0.38
CA PRO A 141 -47.32 -44.65 1.42
C PRO A 141 -47.45 -43.14 1.17
N VAL A 142 -47.68 -42.39 2.24
CA VAL A 142 -47.80 -40.92 2.21
C VAL A 142 -46.48 -40.30 2.64
N THR A 143 -45.98 -39.32 1.88
CA THR A 143 -44.80 -38.54 2.26
C THR A 143 -45.22 -37.41 3.20
N GLU A 144 -44.58 -37.35 4.35
CA GLU A 144 -44.70 -36.24 5.30
C GLU A 144 -43.44 -35.38 5.27
N ASN A 145 -43.62 -34.07 5.41
CA ASN A 145 -42.54 -33.08 5.41
C ASN A 145 -42.55 -32.31 6.73
N GLN A 146 -41.37 -31.92 7.20
CA GLN A 146 -41.20 -30.97 8.29
C GLN A 146 -39.95 -30.12 8.07
N THR A 147 -39.92 -28.94 8.66
CA THR A 147 -38.71 -28.10 8.71
C THR A 147 -38.24 -27.99 10.14
N ILE A 148 -36.98 -28.33 10.39
CA ILE A 148 -36.34 -28.19 11.70
C ILE A 148 -35.32 -27.05 11.70
N THR A 149 -35.00 -26.55 12.89
CA THR A 149 -33.83 -25.68 13.08
C THR A 149 -32.60 -26.54 13.33
N THR A 150 -31.48 -26.23 12.68
CA THR A 150 -30.20 -26.93 12.80
C THR A 150 -29.04 -25.94 12.94
N ILE A 151 -27.83 -26.47 13.14
CA ILE A 151 -26.58 -25.72 13.22
C ILE A 151 -25.79 -25.94 11.93
N ALA A 152 -25.15 -24.90 11.42
CA ALA A 152 -24.18 -24.99 10.35
C ALA A 152 -22.88 -24.26 10.71
N THR A 153 -21.77 -24.71 10.14
CA THR A 153 -20.45 -24.08 10.28
C THR A 153 -19.89 -23.72 8.92
N ARG A 154 -19.04 -22.69 8.88
CA ARG A 154 -18.27 -22.31 7.68
C ARG A 154 -16.95 -21.70 8.08
N ASP A 155 -15.93 -21.89 7.25
CA ASP A 155 -14.65 -21.21 7.40
C ASP A 155 -14.68 -19.85 6.70
N THR A 156 -14.07 -18.86 7.35
CA THR A 156 -13.95 -17.49 6.86
C THR A 156 -12.62 -16.89 7.33
N VAL A 157 -12.32 -15.68 6.87
CA VAL A 157 -11.14 -14.91 7.29
C VAL A 157 -11.58 -13.66 8.04
N GLY A 158 -10.79 -13.24 9.03
CA GLY A 158 -10.98 -11.99 9.75
C GLY A 158 -10.74 -10.78 8.84
N THR A 159 -11.33 -9.65 9.23
CA THR A 159 -11.24 -8.37 8.52
C THR A 159 -10.89 -7.20 9.46
N LEU A 160 -10.58 -7.46 10.72
CA LEU A 160 -10.12 -6.44 11.67
C LEU A 160 -8.70 -6.02 11.32
N GLU A 161 -8.56 -4.82 10.76
CA GLU A 161 -7.26 -4.20 10.52
C GLU A 161 -6.79 -3.41 11.74
N THR A 162 -5.49 -3.46 12.02
CA THR A 162 -4.86 -2.58 13.00
C THR A 162 -3.71 -1.85 12.33
N TRP A 163 -3.81 -0.51 12.25
CA TRP A 163 -2.84 0.36 11.61
C TRP A 163 -2.00 1.09 12.65
N ILE A 164 -0.67 1.10 12.45
CA ILE A 164 0.27 1.80 13.32
C ILE A 164 1.06 2.84 12.53
N ALA A 165 1.33 3.99 13.16
CA ALA A 165 2.14 5.03 12.54
C ALA A 165 3.58 4.54 12.32
N ILE A 166 4.12 4.81 11.14
CA ILE A 166 5.51 4.50 10.77
C ILE A 166 6.25 5.76 10.34
N THR A 167 7.55 5.64 10.09
CA THR A 167 8.39 6.77 9.65
C THR A 167 7.80 7.43 8.38
N PRO A 168 7.59 8.76 8.40
CA PRO A 168 7.15 9.50 7.22
C PRO A 168 8.15 9.40 6.06
N THR A 169 7.69 9.66 4.85
CA THR A 169 8.59 9.93 3.72
C THR A 169 8.77 11.43 3.52
N TYR A 170 9.94 11.79 3.00
CA TYR A 170 10.31 13.16 2.72
C TYR A 170 10.84 13.26 1.30
N THR A 171 10.47 14.32 0.59
CA THR A 171 11.23 14.71 -0.60
C THR A 171 12.57 15.32 -0.17
N ALA A 172 13.49 15.44 -1.13
CA ALA A 172 14.65 16.28 -0.94
C ALA A 172 14.22 17.74 -0.68
N TRP A 173 15.04 18.48 0.07
CA TRP A 173 14.93 19.93 0.16
C TRP A 173 15.22 20.55 -1.19
N VAL A 174 14.37 21.48 -1.62
CA VAL A 174 14.51 22.24 -2.87
C VAL A 174 14.52 23.72 -2.54
N ASN A 175 15.36 24.50 -3.22
CA ASN A 175 15.42 25.94 -3.04
C ASN A 175 14.08 26.58 -3.43
N SER A 176 13.57 27.44 -2.55
CA SER A 176 12.39 28.27 -2.77
C SER A 176 12.83 29.72 -2.89
N GLY A 177 12.57 30.34 -4.04
CA GLY A 177 12.99 31.71 -4.32
C GLY A 177 14.50 31.90 -4.52
N ALA A 178 14.91 33.16 -4.63
CA ALA A 178 16.29 33.57 -4.85
C ALA A 178 17.04 33.75 -3.52
N VAL A 179 18.38 33.65 -3.58
CA VAL A 179 19.28 33.95 -2.47
C VAL A 179 19.15 35.43 -2.06
N TYR A 180 19.13 35.71 -0.75
CA TYR A 180 18.91 37.06 -0.21
C TYR A 180 19.76 37.34 1.04
N GLU A 181 19.69 38.58 1.54
CA GLU A 181 20.36 39.02 2.79
C GLU A 181 21.90 38.80 2.83
N CYS A 182 22.56 38.90 1.67
CA CYS A 182 24.02 38.87 1.59
C CYS A 182 24.63 40.22 2.01
N THR A 183 25.42 40.27 3.10
CA THR A 183 26.01 41.52 3.60
C THR A 183 27.54 41.52 3.66
N ASN A 184 28.18 40.35 3.83
CA ASN A 184 29.61 40.25 4.07
C ASN A 184 30.47 40.14 2.79
N TRP A 185 30.13 40.92 1.76
CA TRP A 185 30.83 40.89 0.47
C TRP A 185 32.32 41.20 0.61
N THR A 186 33.16 40.26 0.19
CA THR A 186 34.63 40.38 0.22
C THR A 186 35.24 39.92 -1.10
N PRO A 187 36.32 40.56 -1.59
CA PRO A 187 37.02 41.72 -1.02
C PRO A 187 36.27 43.04 -1.22
N ASP A 188 36.57 44.05 -0.39
CA ASP A 188 35.98 45.40 -0.52
C ASP A 188 36.51 46.11 -1.79
N PRO A 189 35.66 46.78 -2.60
CA PRO A 189 36.10 47.44 -3.83
C PRO A 189 37.23 48.46 -3.62
N SER A 190 37.28 49.12 -2.46
CA SER A 190 38.33 50.08 -2.09
C SER A 190 39.71 49.43 -1.86
N THR A 191 39.78 48.11 -1.84
CA THR A 191 41.05 47.37 -1.78
C THR A 191 41.61 47.01 -3.15
N ILE A 192 40.78 47.08 -4.20
CA ILE A 192 41.10 46.68 -5.58
C ILE A 192 41.29 47.92 -6.45
N ALA A 193 42.35 47.94 -7.27
CA ALA A 193 42.71 49.09 -8.11
C ALA A 193 41.55 49.52 -9.03
N ILE A 194 41.41 50.84 -9.21
CA ILE A 194 40.32 51.43 -9.99
C ILE A 194 40.25 50.83 -11.41
N GLY A 195 39.02 50.51 -11.85
CA GLY A 195 38.76 49.96 -13.18
C GLY A 195 39.12 48.48 -13.35
N GLN A 196 39.71 47.83 -12.34
CA GLN A 196 39.98 46.38 -12.39
C GLN A 196 38.72 45.60 -12.02
N PRO A 197 38.24 44.67 -12.88
CA PRO A 197 37.15 43.79 -12.53
C PRO A 197 37.61 42.71 -11.56
N PHE A 198 36.77 42.38 -10.58
CA PHE A 198 37.05 41.32 -9.63
C PHE A 198 35.75 40.63 -9.17
N THR A 199 35.88 39.47 -8.53
CA THR A 199 34.74 38.72 -8.00
C THR A 199 34.64 38.95 -6.49
N GLN A 200 33.47 39.43 -6.04
CA GLN A 200 33.10 39.43 -4.62
C GLN A 200 32.36 38.16 -4.27
N THR A 201 32.61 37.65 -3.07
CA THR A 201 31.86 36.55 -2.47
C THR A 201 31.24 37.02 -1.16
N ALA A 202 29.95 36.78 -0.97
CA ALA A 202 29.31 36.81 0.33
C ALA A 202 29.04 35.37 0.78
N THR A 203 29.22 35.09 2.06
CA THR A 203 29.06 33.76 2.67
C THR A 203 27.98 33.75 3.76
N ASP A 204 27.35 34.89 4.02
CA ASP A 204 26.29 35.08 5.01
C ASP A 204 24.88 35.11 4.38
N CYS A 205 24.80 34.80 3.08
CA CYS A 205 23.55 34.81 2.35
C CYS A 205 22.57 33.77 2.91
N LYS A 206 21.27 34.06 2.78
CA LYS A 206 20.19 33.15 3.15
C LYS A 206 19.52 32.56 1.91
N GLN A 207 19.11 31.30 2.03
CA GLN A 207 18.32 30.60 1.03
C GLN A 207 17.21 29.82 1.72
N ASP A 208 15.97 30.11 1.35
CA ASP A 208 14.83 29.32 1.79
C ASP A 208 14.76 28.03 1.00
N GLN A 209 14.35 26.95 1.67
CA GLN A 209 14.12 25.65 1.10
C GLN A 209 12.79 25.09 1.58
N THR A 210 12.12 24.36 0.69
CA THR A 210 10.91 23.61 1.02
C THR A 210 11.08 22.14 0.71
N ARG A 211 10.34 21.29 1.45
CA ARG A 211 10.18 19.87 1.13
C ARG A 211 8.77 19.43 1.47
N SER A 212 8.35 18.31 0.89
CA SER A 212 7.09 17.65 1.23
C SER A 212 7.34 16.50 2.19
N ARG A 213 6.51 16.40 3.23
CA ARG A 213 6.45 15.29 4.18
C ARG A 213 5.13 14.55 4.02
N GLN A 214 5.19 13.23 3.84
CA GLN A 214 4.01 12.36 3.79
C GLN A 214 4.03 11.39 4.96
N ASN A 215 3.07 11.55 5.88
CA ASN A 215 2.84 10.60 6.96
C ASN A 215 2.29 9.28 6.42
N ARG A 216 2.66 8.18 7.07
CA ARG A 216 2.28 6.83 6.66
C ARG A 216 1.94 5.97 7.88
N GLU A 217 1.12 4.98 7.63
CA GLU A 217 0.82 3.91 8.59
C GLU A 217 0.95 2.56 7.91
N GLN A 218 1.19 1.54 8.72
CA GLN A 218 1.36 0.17 8.30
C GLN A 218 0.39 -0.73 9.05
N GLU A 219 -0.24 -1.64 8.33
CA GLU A 219 -1.10 -2.64 8.94
C GLU A 219 -0.24 -3.73 9.59
N THR A 220 -0.59 -4.10 10.82
CA THR A 220 0.27 -4.95 11.67
C THR A 220 0.40 -6.41 11.21
N THR A 221 -0.49 -6.91 10.36
CA THR A 221 -0.59 -8.32 9.95
C THR A 221 -0.14 -8.53 8.51
N THR A 222 -0.75 -7.80 7.58
CA THR A 222 -0.50 -7.82 6.13
C THR A 222 0.76 -7.06 5.73
N LEU A 223 1.21 -6.13 6.58
CA LEU A 223 2.33 -5.21 6.35
C LEU A 223 2.09 -4.23 5.18
N ASP A 224 0.84 -4.09 4.74
CA ASP A 224 0.47 -3.07 3.76
C ASP A 224 0.71 -1.68 4.34
N ILE A 225 1.19 -0.77 3.49
CA ILE A 225 1.51 0.61 3.87
C ILE A 225 0.58 1.56 3.13
N ARG A 226 0.02 2.54 3.84
CA ARG A 226 -0.78 3.61 3.25
C ARG A 226 -0.38 4.99 3.74
N ASN A 227 -0.76 6.00 2.97
CA ASN A 227 -0.57 7.40 3.31
C ASN A 227 -1.67 7.85 4.29
N VAL A 228 -1.26 8.61 5.31
CA VAL A 228 -2.18 9.24 6.27
C VAL A 228 -2.38 10.70 5.89
N GLY A 229 -3.60 11.03 5.46
CA GLY A 229 -3.95 12.37 5.02
C GLY A 229 -3.15 12.86 3.82
N THR A 230 -3.18 14.17 3.60
CA THR A 230 -2.41 14.83 2.54
C THR A 230 -0.98 15.11 2.97
N ALA A 231 -0.05 15.17 2.02
CA ALA A 231 1.31 15.60 2.30
C ALA A 231 1.33 17.04 2.82
N THR A 232 2.22 17.31 3.77
CA THR A 232 2.42 18.64 4.37
C THR A 232 3.72 19.25 3.86
N GLU A 233 3.73 20.56 3.62
CA GLU A 233 4.94 21.29 3.28
C GLU A 233 5.71 21.69 4.54
N GLU A 234 7.03 21.49 4.53
CA GLU A 234 7.95 21.97 5.55
C GLU A 234 8.91 22.97 4.90
N SER A 235 9.26 24.02 5.66
CA SER A 235 10.15 25.08 5.20
C SER A 235 11.32 25.25 6.17
N GLN A 236 12.49 25.59 5.64
CA GLN A 236 13.67 25.96 6.41
C GLN A 236 14.46 27.05 5.68
N THR A 237 15.26 27.81 6.42
CA THR A 237 16.22 28.76 5.86
C THR A 237 17.63 28.27 6.16
N ILE A 238 18.46 28.15 5.13
CA ILE A 238 19.88 27.78 5.26
C ILE A 238 20.77 28.97 4.93
N GLN A 239 22.01 28.91 5.42
CA GLN A 239 23.07 29.83 5.01
C GLN A 239 23.78 29.30 3.76
N THR A 240 24.08 30.16 2.81
CA THR A 240 24.76 29.85 1.55
C THR A 240 25.72 30.97 1.16
N SER A 241 26.40 30.81 0.02
CA SER A 241 27.24 31.85 -0.56
C SER A 241 26.73 32.30 -1.93
N LEU A 242 27.05 33.55 -2.29
CA LEU A 242 26.78 34.11 -3.60
C LEU A 242 28.01 34.86 -4.09
N THR A 243 28.24 34.84 -5.40
CA THR A 243 29.32 35.58 -6.04
C THR A 243 28.76 36.61 -7.00
N LYS A 244 29.40 37.78 -7.08
CA LYS A 244 29.10 38.81 -8.08
C LYS A 244 30.38 39.45 -8.61
N THR A 245 30.30 40.01 -9.82
CA THR A 245 31.38 40.81 -10.40
C THR A 245 31.22 42.27 -10.00
N GLU A 246 32.31 42.91 -9.58
CA GLU A 246 32.38 44.32 -9.23
C GLU A 246 33.65 44.96 -9.81
N ILE A 247 33.70 46.30 -9.80
CA ILE A 247 34.85 47.09 -10.25
C ILE A 247 35.56 47.71 -9.05
N GLY A 248 36.89 47.59 -9.00
CA GLY A 248 37.70 48.20 -7.96
C GLY A 248 37.58 49.72 -7.95
N THR A 249 37.72 50.32 -6.76
CA THR A 249 37.63 51.78 -6.54
C THR A 249 38.88 52.34 -5.87
N LYS A 250 39.89 51.51 -5.60
CA LYS A 250 41.15 51.96 -5.02
C LYS A 250 41.92 52.83 -6.01
N ILE A 251 41.96 54.12 -5.73
CA ILE A 251 42.86 55.03 -6.43
C ILE A 251 44.29 54.71 -5.99
N THR A 252 45.14 54.36 -6.95
CA THR A 252 46.57 54.15 -6.72
C THR A 252 47.32 55.39 -7.13
N LYS A 253 47.94 56.06 -6.16
CA LYS A 253 48.83 57.19 -6.40
C LYS A 253 50.24 56.67 -6.60
N THR A 254 50.77 56.83 -7.82
CA THR A 254 52.15 56.46 -8.13
C THR A 254 53.01 57.72 -8.12
N CYS A 255 53.98 57.78 -7.23
CA CYS A 255 54.95 58.88 -7.16
C CYS A 255 56.33 58.37 -7.58
N ARG A 256 57.05 59.15 -8.39
CA ARG A 256 58.42 58.84 -8.78
C ARG A 256 59.20 60.10 -9.12
N TYR A 257 60.52 59.99 -8.99
CA TYR A 257 61.44 61.06 -9.34
C TYR A 257 62.56 60.53 -10.23
N ASN A 258 62.74 61.20 -11.37
CA ASN A 258 63.89 61.13 -12.23
C ASN A 258 64.07 62.51 -12.88
N ALA A 259 65.26 63.12 -12.73
CA ALA A 259 65.54 64.48 -13.21
C ALA A 259 65.36 64.66 -14.73
N ILE A 260 65.35 63.56 -15.50
CA ILE A 260 65.20 63.56 -16.96
C ILE A 260 63.79 63.12 -17.36
N SER A 261 63.28 62.04 -16.77
CA SER A 261 62.06 61.38 -17.26
C SER A 261 60.80 61.64 -16.45
N ASP A 262 60.93 61.92 -15.15
CA ASP A 262 59.82 61.90 -14.21
C ASP A 262 59.98 62.94 -13.12
N ASN A 263 59.62 64.16 -13.43
CA ASN A 263 59.68 65.25 -12.47
C ASN A 263 58.61 66.29 -12.77
N ALA A 264 58.23 67.00 -11.71
CA ALA A 264 57.61 68.30 -11.86
C ALA A 264 58.69 69.35 -11.58
N TYR A 265 58.83 70.35 -12.43
CA TYR A 265 59.82 71.41 -12.22
C TYR A 265 59.24 72.80 -12.46
N ASN A 266 59.79 73.78 -11.76
CA ASN A 266 59.47 75.19 -11.96
C ASN A 266 60.75 75.93 -12.34
N LEU A 267 60.65 76.77 -13.37
CA LEU A 267 61.72 77.65 -13.81
C LEU A 267 61.65 78.96 -13.04
N GLY A 268 62.76 79.33 -12.42
CA GLY A 268 62.87 80.51 -11.60
C GLY A 268 62.57 81.81 -12.33
N GLY A 269 61.60 82.58 -11.82
CA GLY A 269 61.23 83.88 -12.40
C GLY A 269 60.00 84.56 -11.80
N GLY A 270 59.45 84.08 -10.67
CA GLY A 270 58.22 84.60 -10.07
C GLY A 270 56.93 83.98 -10.62
N SER A 271 57.00 83.15 -11.65
CA SER A 271 55.89 82.35 -12.15
C SER A 271 55.65 81.13 -11.26
N ALA A 272 54.40 80.89 -10.86
CA ALA A 272 53.98 79.71 -10.10
C ALA A 272 53.68 78.49 -11.01
N ASP A 273 54.33 78.42 -12.17
CA ASP A 273 54.04 77.43 -13.21
C ASP A 273 54.88 76.17 -13.02
N TYR A 274 54.24 75.01 -12.96
CA TYR A 274 54.92 73.73 -12.88
C TYR A 274 54.82 73.00 -14.21
N PHE A 275 55.96 72.59 -14.74
CA PHE A 275 56.11 71.73 -15.91
C PHE A 275 56.20 70.29 -15.45
N TYR A 276 55.42 69.41 -16.06
CA TYR A 276 55.33 68.00 -15.68
C TYR A 276 55.93 67.12 -16.77
N THR A 277 56.81 66.21 -16.38
CA THR A 277 57.36 65.15 -17.23
C THR A 277 57.00 63.78 -16.64
N TRP A 278 56.58 62.85 -17.49
CA TRP A 278 56.21 61.50 -17.08
C TRP A 278 56.60 60.50 -18.18
N ASP A 279 57.33 59.44 -17.83
CA ASP A 279 57.87 58.43 -18.76
C ASP A 279 58.75 59.05 -19.87
N GLY A 280 59.47 60.14 -19.56
CA GLY A 280 60.36 60.80 -20.53
C GLY A 280 59.67 61.82 -21.44
N ALA A 281 58.35 61.95 -21.38
CA ALA A 281 57.59 62.89 -22.17
C ALA A 281 57.17 64.12 -21.35
N PHE A 282 57.24 65.30 -21.94
CA PHE A 282 56.58 66.49 -21.41
C PHE A 282 55.06 66.34 -21.59
N ILE A 283 54.33 66.29 -20.47
CA ILE A 283 52.87 66.06 -20.48
C ILE A 283 52.07 67.36 -20.35
N GLY A 284 52.69 68.46 -19.92
CA GLY A 284 52.03 69.76 -19.85
C GLY A 284 52.52 70.61 -18.70
N TYR A 285 51.88 71.77 -18.52
CA TYR A 285 52.15 72.67 -17.41
C TYR A 285 50.85 73.07 -16.69
N ALA A 286 50.93 73.38 -15.41
CA ALA A 286 49.83 73.94 -14.63
C ALA A 286 50.26 75.29 -14.05
N SER A 287 49.46 76.33 -14.28
CA SER A 287 49.72 77.68 -13.78
C SER A 287 49.03 77.93 -12.46
N GLY A 288 49.79 78.26 -11.41
CA GLY A 288 49.26 78.79 -10.15
C GLY A 288 48.60 77.78 -9.19
N ALA A 289 48.16 76.60 -9.66
CA ALA A 289 47.64 75.56 -8.78
C ALA A 289 47.89 74.13 -9.30
N ASN A 290 48.46 73.30 -8.44
CA ASN A 290 48.50 71.84 -8.50
C ASN A 290 47.06 71.30 -8.37
N PRO A 291 46.52 70.41 -9.23
CA PRO A 291 47.17 69.51 -10.20
C PRO A 291 47.03 69.85 -11.69
N LEU A 292 47.84 69.18 -12.53
CA LEU A 292 47.60 69.03 -13.98
C LEU A 292 46.65 67.85 -14.24
N ILE A 293 45.57 68.08 -14.99
CA ILE A 293 44.60 67.05 -15.39
C ILE A 293 44.79 66.70 -16.87
N LEU A 294 45.16 65.46 -17.17
CA LEU A 294 45.39 65.03 -18.55
C LEU A 294 45.16 63.52 -18.72
N GLY A 295 44.45 63.14 -19.78
CA GLY A 295 44.33 61.72 -20.19
C GLY A 295 43.67 60.81 -19.14
N GLY A 296 42.76 61.34 -18.31
CA GLY A 296 42.12 60.59 -17.21
C GLY A 296 42.99 60.48 -15.96
N TYR A 297 44.09 61.24 -15.88
CA TYR A 297 44.97 61.26 -14.72
C TYR A 297 45.13 62.67 -14.17
N LYS A 298 45.29 62.72 -12.84
CA LYS A 298 45.67 63.88 -12.07
C LYS A 298 47.15 63.76 -11.71
N TYR A 299 47.93 64.72 -12.18
CA TYR A 299 49.35 64.83 -11.92
C TYR A 299 49.60 65.93 -10.89
N THR A 300 50.29 65.55 -9.81
CA THR A 300 50.62 66.44 -8.71
C THR A 300 52.13 66.44 -8.49
N TYR A 301 52.71 67.57 -8.10
CA TYR A 301 54.06 67.56 -7.54
C TYR A 301 53.97 67.30 -6.03
N SER A 302 54.97 66.63 -5.46
CA SER A 302 55.02 66.28 -4.03
C SER A 302 56.29 66.83 -3.37
N VAL A 303 57.35 66.02 -3.31
CA VAL A 303 58.56 66.24 -2.54
C VAL A 303 59.58 67.01 -3.37
N PHE A 304 60.13 68.11 -2.85
CA PHE A 304 61.28 68.78 -3.47
C PHE A 304 62.50 67.83 -3.46
N ARG A 305 63.19 67.72 -4.59
CA ARG A 305 64.29 66.78 -4.78
C ARG A 305 65.62 67.49 -4.93
N GLU A 306 65.71 68.41 -5.89
CA GLU A 306 66.96 69.15 -6.12
C GLU A 306 66.71 70.51 -6.79
N LYS A 307 67.73 71.37 -6.72
CA LYS A 307 67.76 72.65 -7.41
C LYS A 307 68.99 72.70 -8.31
N ILE A 308 68.76 72.95 -9.59
CA ILE A 308 69.83 73.20 -10.55
C ILE A 308 69.96 74.70 -10.73
N VAL A 309 71.18 75.22 -10.62
CA VAL A 309 71.50 76.64 -10.82
C VAL A 309 72.52 76.76 -11.92
N SER A 310 72.20 77.55 -12.93
CA SER A 310 73.14 77.99 -13.96
C SER A 310 73.31 79.51 -13.89
N GLN A 311 74.27 80.04 -14.66
CA GLN A 311 74.49 81.48 -14.78
C GLN A 311 73.29 82.27 -15.35
N TYR A 312 72.33 81.60 -15.99
CA TYR A 312 71.19 82.24 -16.67
C TYR A 312 69.81 81.85 -16.12
N PHE A 313 69.69 80.71 -15.44
CA PHE A 313 68.43 80.23 -14.91
C PHE A 313 68.64 79.29 -13.72
N TRP A 314 67.62 79.16 -12.88
CA TRP A 314 67.53 78.10 -11.89
C TRP A 314 66.23 77.31 -12.06
N ALA A 315 66.26 76.02 -11.72
CA ALA A 315 65.11 75.13 -11.76
C ALA A 315 65.01 74.34 -10.46
N ASN A 316 63.81 74.29 -9.87
CA ASN A 316 63.51 73.42 -8.74
C ASN A 316 62.80 72.18 -9.25
N TYR A 317 63.30 71.00 -8.89
CA TYR A 317 62.75 69.72 -9.28
C TYR A 317 62.04 69.04 -8.11
N TYR A 318 60.89 68.46 -8.40
CA TYR A 318 60.02 67.79 -7.46
C TYR A 318 59.69 66.40 -7.98
N GLU A 319 59.42 65.49 -7.06
CA GLU A 319 58.75 64.23 -7.36
C GLU A 319 57.37 64.50 -7.98
N ILE A 320 57.07 63.76 -9.04
CA ILE A 320 55.77 63.79 -9.70
C ILE A 320 54.96 62.58 -9.25
N CYS A 321 53.69 62.83 -8.93
CA CYS A 321 52.73 61.81 -8.57
C CYS A 321 51.58 61.81 -9.57
N ARG A 322 51.19 60.63 -10.03
CA ARG A 322 50.04 60.40 -10.92
C ARG A 322 48.98 59.57 -10.19
N GLU A 323 47.74 60.02 -10.23
CA GLU A 323 46.58 59.28 -9.75
C GLU A 323 45.46 59.31 -10.82
N PRO A 324 44.80 58.18 -11.11
CA PRO A 324 43.64 58.16 -12.01
C PRO A 324 42.46 58.97 -11.45
N ILE A 325 41.68 59.60 -12.34
CA ILE A 325 40.47 60.38 -12.04
C ILE A 325 39.25 59.58 -12.46
#